data_AF-A0A945GLL1-F1
#
_entry.id   AF-A0A945GLL1-F1
#
_cell.length_a   1.000
_cell.length_b   1.000
_cell.length_c   1.000
_cell.angle_alpha   90.00
_cell.angle_beta   90.00
_cell.angle_gamma   90.00
#
_symmetry.space_group_name_H-M   'P 1'
#
loop_
_entity.id
_entity.type
_entity.pdbx_description
1 polymer ?
#
loop_
_entity_poly.entity_id
_entity_poly.type
_entity_poly.pdbx_seq_one_letter_code
_entity_poly.pdbx_strand_id
1 'polypeptide(L)'
;MVRSTAWDPSDPEDLPKNALFPDIPDIYAHKASKPLHETELNYLEKQLRAHEEIPADLCEDPKSIVYRYLLLSTRLNMGVNRSHGGIDGTETFERLSPHILTSYLGIDATESLVFGTAQRGTFGDKVNDLCRCIGEGGGYVDRNGRGASTNDGGLDTAAWKPFADRQPGKLILFAQCKTGTSWRTDATRLRPETFVDRWFIDPPLLRPIRAYCVAEAVPQNEWNLRVQDAGLLFDRCRIVSLSSSVPESLLEEIHLWTEAARKFVFSEAEKKDWL
;
A
#
# COMPACT_ATOMS: atom_id res chain seq x y z
N MET A 1 -7.02 -8.98 -38.74
CA MET A 1 -7.88 -9.45 -37.64
C MET A 1 -6.94 -9.88 -36.52
N VAL A 2 -6.58 -8.95 -35.63
CA VAL A 2 -5.60 -9.17 -34.56
C VAL A 2 -6.33 -9.86 -33.41
N ARG A 3 -5.91 -11.07 -33.03
CA ARG A 3 -6.43 -11.73 -31.83
C ARG A 3 -5.91 -10.96 -30.61
N SER A 4 -6.84 -10.43 -29.83
CA SER A 4 -6.60 -9.84 -28.52
C SER A 4 -5.93 -10.87 -27.60
N THR A 5 -4.83 -10.50 -26.95
CA THR A 5 -4.18 -11.24 -25.86
C THR A 5 -4.72 -10.82 -24.50
N ALA A 6 -5.95 -10.29 -24.44
CA ALA A 6 -6.58 -9.92 -23.18
C ALA A 6 -7.04 -11.19 -22.45
N TRP A 7 -6.58 -11.33 -21.22
CA TRP A 7 -6.99 -12.33 -20.23
C TRP A 7 -8.52 -12.44 -20.15
N ASP A 8 -9.05 -13.65 -20.30
CA ASP A 8 -10.49 -13.95 -20.17
C ASP A 8 -10.81 -14.44 -18.74
N PRO A 9 -11.44 -13.62 -17.89
CA PRO A 9 -11.77 -14.00 -16.52
C PRO A 9 -12.85 -15.11 -16.42
N SER A 10 -13.44 -15.55 -17.54
CA SER A 10 -14.42 -16.63 -17.58
C SER A 10 -13.83 -17.99 -17.97
N ASP A 11 -12.57 -18.05 -18.38
CA ASP A 11 -11.86 -19.29 -18.73
C ASP A 11 -10.89 -19.71 -17.60
N PRO A 12 -11.21 -20.76 -16.83
CA PRO A 12 -10.34 -21.25 -15.75
C PRO A 12 -9.01 -21.85 -16.24
N GLU A 13 -8.84 -22.12 -17.55
CA GLU A 13 -7.56 -22.56 -18.11
C GLU A 13 -6.65 -21.40 -18.58
N ASP A 14 -7.17 -20.17 -18.64
CA ASP A 14 -6.42 -18.94 -18.98
C ASP A 14 -5.75 -18.29 -17.74
N LEU A 15 -5.77 -19.01 -16.59
CA LEU A 15 -4.91 -18.70 -15.46
C LEU A 15 -3.44 -18.86 -15.89
N PRO A 16 -2.57 -17.85 -15.67
CA PRO A 16 -1.15 -18.04 -15.89
C PRO A 16 -0.72 -19.26 -15.08
N LYS A 17 -0.07 -20.24 -15.71
CA LYS A 17 0.36 -21.50 -15.08
C LYS A 17 1.33 -21.33 -13.89
N ASN A 18 1.70 -20.07 -13.59
CA ASN A 18 2.48 -19.64 -12.44
C ASN A 18 1.62 -19.00 -11.32
N ALA A 19 0.29 -18.98 -11.43
CA ALA A 19 -0.63 -18.54 -10.40
C ALA A 19 -0.75 -19.63 -9.32
N LEU A 20 0.30 -19.74 -8.50
CA LEU A 20 0.32 -20.53 -7.27
C LEU A 20 -0.59 -19.88 -6.23
N PHE A 21 -1.92 -20.06 -6.31
CA PHE A 21 -2.81 -19.72 -5.20
C PHE A 21 -3.92 -20.77 -5.05
N PRO A 22 -3.65 -21.90 -4.37
CA PRO A 22 -4.75 -22.70 -3.84
C PRO A 22 -5.44 -21.94 -2.72
N ASP A 23 -6.76 -22.08 -2.62
CA ASP A 23 -7.65 -21.52 -1.60
C ASP A 23 -7.01 -21.49 -0.20
N ILE A 24 -6.60 -20.29 0.25
CA ILE A 24 -6.09 -20.07 1.61
C ILE A 24 -7.27 -19.62 2.47
N PRO A 25 -7.72 -20.41 3.47
CA PRO A 25 -8.73 -19.97 4.42
C PRO A 25 -8.24 -18.73 5.15
N ASP A 26 -9.09 -17.70 5.20
CA ASP A 26 -8.80 -16.43 5.85
C ASP A 26 -8.77 -16.62 7.38
N ILE A 27 -7.59 -16.95 7.91
CA ILE A 27 -7.40 -17.09 9.35
C ILE A 27 -7.08 -15.71 9.93
N TYR A 28 -8.12 -15.10 10.50
CA TYR A 28 -8.15 -14.06 11.56
C TYR A 28 -8.36 -12.58 11.19
N ALA A 29 -9.58 -12.15 11.53
CA ALA A 29 -10.00 -10.79 11.83
C ALA A 29 -10.26 -10.61 13.35
N HIS A 30 -9.31 -10.89 14.25
CA HIS A 30 -9.52 -10.57 15.67
C HIS A 30 -8.27 -10.19 16.48
N LYS A 31 -8.31 -8.94 16.98
CA LYS A 31 -7.60 -8.34 18.13
C LYS A 31 -6.13 -7.98 17.94
N ALA A 32 -5.94 -6.75 17.46
CA ALA A 32 -4.70 -5.97 17.32
C ALA A 32 -3.90 -5.69 18.62
N SER A 33 -3.98 -6.53 19.65
CA SER A 33 -3.31 -6.28 20.94
C SER A 33 -2.66 -7.50 21.59
N LYS A 34 -2.65 -8.67 20.94
CA LYS A 34 -1.97 -9.86 21.46
C LYS A 34 -0.72 -10.21 20.64
N PRO A 35 0.35 -10.74 21.26
CA PRO A 35 1.45 -11.36 20.52
C PRO A 35 0.90 -12.46 19.61
N LEU A 36 1.53 -12.66 18.44
CA LEU A 36 1.16 -13.69 17.46
C LEU A 36 0.95 -15.03 18.17
N HIS A 37 -0.20 -15.68 17.98
CA HIS A 37 -0.47 -16.98 18.55
C HIS A 37 0.48 -18.02 17.95
N GLU A 38 0.82 -19.08 18.69
CA GLU A 38 1.75 -20.14 18.26
C GLU A 38 1.39 -20.73 16.88
N THR A 39 0.10 -20.94 16.65
CA THR A 39 -0.46 -21.38 15.36
C THR A 39 -0.22 -20.40 14.21
N GLU A 40 -0.17 -19.09 14.49
CA GLU A 40 0.08 -18.05 13.48
C GLU A 40 1.55 -17.97 13.10
N LEU A 41 2.45 -18.09 14.09
CA LEU A 41 3.90 -18.16 13.84
C LEU A 41 4.24 -19.40 13.01
N ASN A 42 3.75 -20.58 13.40
CA ASN A 42 4.01 -21.82 12.67
C ASN A 42 3.46 -21.79 11.24
N TYR A 43 2.31 -21.11 11.02
CA TYR A 43 1.78 -20.89 9.68
C TYR A 43 2.68 -19.96 8.84
N LEU A 44 3.13 -18.85 9.42
CA LEU A 44 4.04 -17.91 8.75
C LEU A 44 5.37 -18.57 8.40
N GLU A 45 5.95 -19.32 9.33
CA GLU A 45 7.17 -20.08 9.08
C GLU A 45 6.99 -21.05 7.92
N LYS A 46 5.87 -21.81 7.91
CA LYS A 46 5.58 -22.75 6.82
C LYS A 46 5.47 -22.04 5.47
N GLN A 47 4.81 -20.88 5.42
CA GLN A 47 4.69 -20.07 4.21
C GLN A 47 6.06 -19.54 3.75
N LEU A 48 6.87 -19.03 4.68
CA LEU A 48 8.22 -18.53 4.38
C LEU A 48 9.16 -19.63 3.88
N ARG A 49 9.13 -20.82 4.51
CA ARG A 49 9.93 -21.98 4.10
C ARG A 49 9.50 -22.55 2.74
N ALA A 50 8.21 -22.51 2.41
CA ALA A 50 7.74 -22.89 1.07
C ALA A 50 8.30 -21.98 -0.05
N HIS A 51 8.75 -20.77 0.30
CA HIS A 51 9.39 -19.83 -0.61
C HIS A 51 10.93 -19.84 -0.54
N GLU A 52 11.54 -20.71 0.28
CA GLU A 52 13.00 -20.88 0.42
C GLU A 52 13.61 -21.76 -0.70
N GLU A 53 12.80 -22.51 -1.45
CA GLU A 53 13.28 -23.36 -2.57
C GLU A 53 13.70 -22.55 -3.82
N ILE A 54 13.64 -21.22 -3.77
CA ILE A 54 14.08 -20.32 -4.85
C ILE A 54 15.59 -20.06 -4.70
N PRO A 55 16.44 -20.39 -5.71
CA PRO A 55 17.88 -20.23 -5.63
C PRO A 55 18.33 -18.80 -5.28
N ALA A 56 19.30 -18.68 -4.37
CA ALA A 56 19.81 -17.42 -3.83
C ALA A 56 20.70 -16.58 -4.77
N ASP A 57 20.96 -17.03 -6.02
CA ASP A 57 21.90 -16.36 -6.94
C ASP A 57 21.24 -15.49 -8.04
N LEU A 58 19.91 -15.42 -8.06
CA LEU A 58 19.18 -14.47 -8.89
C LEU A 58 19.03 -13.17 -8.09
N CYS A 59 19.41 -12.03 -8.68
CA CYS A 59 18.94 -10.72 -8.23
C CYS A 59 17.43 -10.83 -8.00
N GLU A 60 16.99 -10.80 -6.73
CA GLU A 60 15.64 -11.23 -6.39
C GLU A 60 14.62 -10.40 -7.17
N ASP A 61 13.71 -11.07 -7.87
CA ASP A 61 12.64 -10.42 -8.63
C ASP A 61 11.91 -9.39 -7.73
N PRO A 62 11.76 -8.10 -8.15
CA PRO A 62 11.08 -7.07 -7.37
C PRO A 62 9.72 -7.51 -6.83
N LYS A 63 8.99 -8.35 -7.58
CA LYS A 63 7.69 -8.88 -7.16
C LYS A 63 7.82 -9.81 -5.96
N SER A 64 8.84 -10.65 -5.92
CA SER A 64 9.11 -11.56 -4.80
C SER A 64 9.49 -10.80 -3.53
N ILE A 65 10.37 -9.81 -3.65
CA ILE A 65 10.77 -8.93 -2.54
C ILE A 65 9.52 -8.25 -1.95
N VAL A 66 8.74 -7.60 -2.80
CA VAL A 66 7.53 -6.88 -2.38
C VAL A 66 6.48 -7.83 -1.81
N TYR A 67 6.27 -9.00 -2.40
CA TYR A 67 5.30 -9.98 -1.90
C TYR A 67 5.60 -10.40 -0.46
N ARG A 68 6.85 -10.78 -0.16
CA ARG A 68 7.26 -11.21 1.19
C ARG A 68 7.11 -10.11 2.22
N TYR A 69 7.49 -8.89 1.85
CA TYR A 69 7.28 -7.71 2.66
C TYR A 69 5.80 -7.48 2.99
N LEU A 70 4.91 -7.54 1.99
CA LEU A 70 3.47 -7.33 2.19
C LEU A 70 2.84 -8.45 3.03
N LEU A 71 3.31 -9.69 2.86
CA LEU A 71 2.87 -10.82 3.67
C LEU A 71 3.21 -10.61 5.15
N LEU A 72 4.47 -10.28 5.45
CA LEU A 72 4.92 -10.01 6.82
C LEU A 72 4.23 -8.78 7.41
N SER A 73 4.13 -7.68 6.65
CA SER A 73 3.47 -6.46 7.13
C SER A 73 1.94 -6.60 7.25
N THR A 74 1.31 -7.61 6.65
CA THR A 74 -0.08 -7.98 6.94
C THR A 74 -0.18 -8.70 8.29
N ARG A 75 0.80 -9.55 8.60
CA ARG A 75 0.67 -10.57 9.65
C ARG A 75 1.29 -10.15 10.97
N LEU A 76 2.37 -9.38 10.94
CA LEU A 76 2.93 -8.75 12.12
C LEU A 76 1.95 -7.71 12.68
N ASN A 77 1.94 -7.56 14.00
CA ASN A 77 1.27 -6.42 14.64
C ASN A 77 2.07 -5.14 14.35
N MET A 78 1.74 -4.43 13.27
CA MET A 78 2.44 -3.22 12.84
C MET A 78 2.25 -2.02 13.78
N GLY A 79 1.43 -2.13 14.83
CA GLY A 79 1.43 -1.15 15.92
C GLY A 79 2.63 -1.29 16.86
N VAL A 80 3.23 -2.49 16.92
CA VAL A 80 4.31 -2.85 17.84
C VAL A 80 5.58 -3.25 17.08
N ASN A 81 5.43 -4.09 16.05
CA ASN A 81 6.50 -4.72 15.28
C ASN A 81 6.67 -4.06 13.90
N ARG A 82 6.47 -2.75 13.80
CA ARG A 82 6.71 -2.03 12.54
C ARG A 82 8.18 -1.83 12.25
N SER A 83 9.04 -1.76 13.27
CA SER A 83 10.45 -1.41 13.10
C SER A 83 11.34 -2.65 13.16
N HIS A 84 12.02 -2.96 12.05
CA HIS A 84 12.98 -4.06 11.96
C HIS A 84 14.22 -3.59 11.21
N GLY A 85 15.42 -3.94 11.69
CA GLY A 85 16.67 -3.50 11.08
C GLY A 85 16.88 -1.98 11.08
N GLY A 86 16.22 -1.25 12.00
CA GLY A 86 16.23 0.22 12.03
C GLY A 86 15.33 0.89 10.98
N ILE A 87 14.57 0.11 10.21
CA ILE A 87 13.65 0.58 9.16
C ILE A 87 12.22 0.48 9.68
N ASP A 88 11.39 1.49 9.43
CA ASP A 88 9.95 1.45 9.72
C ASP A 88 9.18 0.90 8.52
N GLY A 89 8.59 -0.27 8.70
CA GLY A 89 7.84 -0.97 7.67
C GLY A 89 6.53 -0.27 7.29
N THR A 90 5.95 0.57 8.15
CA THR A 90 4.76 1.36 7.79
C THR A 90 5.13 2.54 6.91
N GLU A 91 6.21 3.26 7.25
CA GLU A 91 6.74 4.35 6.41
C GLU A 91 7.30 3.83 5.07
N THR A 92 7.84 2.61 5.07
CA THR A 92 8.24 1.91 3.83
C THR A 92 7.03 1.69 2.91
N PHE A 93 5.87 1.34 3.48
CA PHE A 93 4.66 1.12 2.69
C PHE A 93 4.12 2.43 2.09
N GLU A 94 4.16 3.51 2.86
CA GLU A 94 3.80 4.85 2.39
C GLU A 94 4.71 5.32 1.25
N ARG A 95 5.98 4.90 1.22
CA ARG A 95 6.92 5.21 0.12
C ARG A 95 6.78 4.28 -1.09
N LEU A 96 6.40 3.01 -0.88
CA LEU A 96 6.09 2.08 -1.96
C LEU A 96 4.84 2.48 -2.75
N SER A 97 3.79 2.88 -2.04
CA SER A 97 2.47 3.15 -2.62
C SER A 97 2.46 4.19 -3.77
N PRO A 98 3.15 5.34 -3.69
CA PRO A 98 3.26 6.27 -4.82
C PRO A 98 3.79 5.62 -6.09
N HIS A 99 4.78 4.72 -6.00
CA HIS A 99 5.30 3.99 -7.16
C HIS A 99 4.25 3.05 -7.78
N ILE A 100 3.41 2.43 -6.94
CA ILE A 100 2.30 1.59 -7.42
C ILE A 100 1.26 2.43 -8.17
N LEU A 101 0.92 3.60 -7.63
CA LEU A 101 -0.03 4.52 -8.25
C LEU A 101 0.49 5.04 -9.59
N THR A 102 1.77 5.42 -9.67
CA THR A 102 2.37 5.90 -10.93
C THR A 102 2.48 4.79 -11.97
N SER A 103 2.84 3.56 -11.56
CA SER A 103 2.81 2.38 -12.44
C SER A 103 1.44 2.14 -13.04
N TYR A 104 0.37 2.26 -12.24
CA TYR A 104 -1.00 2.10 -12.73
C TYR A 104 -1.43 3.19 -13.73
N LEU A 105 -1.01 4.43 -13.51
CA LEU A 105 -1.38 5.58 -14.36
C LEU A 105 -0.48 5.76 -15.60
N GLY A 106 0.66 5.05 -15.63
CA GLY A 106 1.72 5.15 -16.62
C GLY A 106 2.91 5.96 -16.08
N ILE A 107 4.02 5.28 -15.81
CA ILE A 107 5.16 5.80 -15.04
C ILE A 107 5.79 7.06 -15.65
N ASP A 108 5.95 7.12 -16.96
CA ASP A 108 6.64 8.23 -17.65
C ASP A 108 5.81 9.52 -17.72
N ALA A 109 4.51 9.44 -17.41
CA ALA A 109 3.57 10.55 -17.57
C ALA A 109 2.90 10.95 -16.25
N THR A 110 3.33 10.40 -15.11
CA THR A 110 2.68 10.57 -13.82
C THR A 110 3.66 11.09 -12.79
N GLU A 111 3.20 12.02 -11.96
CA GLU A 111 3.92 12.55 -10.82
C GLU A 111 3.23 12.07 -9.53
N SER A 112 3.99 11.98 -8.43
CA SER A 112 3.44 11.54 -7.14
C SER A 112 4.15 12.17 -5.96
N LEU A 113 3.49 12.18 -4.81
CA LEU A 113 4.00 12.73 -3.55
C LEU A 113 3.59 11.83 -2.38
N VAL A 114 4.52 11.61 -1.45
CA VAL A 114 4.22 11.06 -0.12
C VAL A 114 3.72 12.21 0.76
N PHE A 115 2.55 12.03 1.37
CA PHE A 115 1.89 13.04 2.21
C PHE A 115 1.87 12.64 3.69
N GLY A 116 1.78 11.33 3.95
CA GLY A 116 1.54 10.73 5.27
C GLY A 116 2.64 10.95 6.29
N THR A 117 2.79 10.00 7.19
CA THR A 117 3.71 10.12 8.34
C THR A 117 5.17 10.17 7.93
N ALA A 118 5.54 9.56 6.80
CA ALA A 118 6.89 9.58 6.27
C ALA A 118 7.36 10.99 5.82
N GLN A 119 6.44 11.92 5.58
CA GLN A 119 6.76 13.30 5.19
C GLN A 119 6.93 14.21 6.42
N ARG A 120 7.98 15.03 6.44
CA ARG A 120 8.22 16.03 7.51
C ARG A 120 7.43 17.33 7.26
N GLY A 121 7.23 18.13 8.31
CA GLY A 121 6.55 19.43 8.25
C GLY A 121 5.18 19.44 8.94
N THR A 122 4.58 20.62 9.10
CA THR A 122 3.22 20.72 9.66
C THR A 122 2.19 20.26 8.63
N PHE A 123 0.97 19.91 9.08
CA PHE A 123 -0.11 19.53 8.16
C PHE A 123 -0.39 20.62 7.12
N GLY A 124 -0.36 21.91 7.51
CA GLY A 124 -0.53 23.03 6.59
C GLY A 124 0.60 23.13 5.55
N ASP A 125 1.85 22.89 5.96
CA ASP A 125 3.00 22.87 5.03
C ASP A 125 2.83 21.75 4.01
N LYS A 126 2.44 20.55 4.46
CA LYS A 126 2.18 19.40 3.59
C LYS A 126 1.08 19.69 2.57
N VAL A 127 -0.01 20.35 2.98
CA VAL A 127 -1.09 20.75 2.06
C VAL A 127 -0.60 21.81 1.06
N ASN A 128 0.17 22.80 1.51
CA ASN A 128 0.75 23.79 0.61
C ASN A 128 1.68 23.16 -0.43
N ASP A 129 2.52 22.22 -0.01
CA ASP A 129 3.42 21.48 -0.89
C ASP A 129 2.65 20.60 -1.87
N LEU A 130 1.61 19.91 -1.40
CA LEU A 130 0.71 19.12 -2.25
C LEU A 130 0.06 20.00 -3.33
N CYS A 131 -0.53 21.14 -2.95
CA CYS A 131 -1.15 22.07 -3.90
C CYS A 131 -0.12 22.60 -4.91
N ARG A 132 1.10 22.91 -4.46
CA ARG A 132 2.19 23.38 -5.33
C ARG A 132 2.61 22.32 -6.33
N CYS A 133 2.79 21.08 -5.89
CA CYS A 133 3.20 19.96 -6.74
C CYS A 133 2.12 19.58 -7.76
N ILE A 134 0.85 19.56 -7.35
CA ILE A 134 -0.27 19.33 -8.27
C ILE A 134 -0.43 20.53 -9.22
N GLY A 135 -0.12 21.75 -8.80
CA GLY A 135 -0.42 22.97 -9.55
C GLY A 135 -1.91 23.33 -9.54
N GLU A 136 -2.68 22.78 -8.60
CA GLU A 136 -4.08 23.09 -8.31
C GLU A 136 -4.28 23.09 -6.80
N GLY A 137 -5.26 23.84 -6.28
CA GLY A 137 -5.62 23.78 -4.86
C GLY A 137 -5.54 25.11 -4.09
N GLY A 138 -4.89 26.12 -4.66
CA GLY A 138 -4.78 27.47 -4.09
C GLY A 138 -3.94 27.60 -2.82
N GLY A 139 -3.60 26.49 -2.14
CA GLY A 139 -2.84 26.45 -0.89
C GLY A 139 -3.68 25.95 0.29
N TYR A 140 -3.12 26.06 1.50
CA TYR A 140 -3.74 25.59 2.74
C TYR A 140 -4.70 26.61 3.36
N VAL A 141 -5.84 26.13 3.82
CA VAL A 141 -6.77 26.85 4.70
C VAL A 141 -7.28 25.94 5.80
N ASP A 142 -7.50 26.48 6.99
CA ASP A 142 -8.16 25.76 8.08
C ASP A 142 -9.55 26.35 8.32
N ARG A 143 -10.55 25.90 7.56
CA ARG A 143 -11.91 26.46 7.65
C ARG A 143 -12.59 26.25 9.01
N ASN A 144 -12.13 25.27 9.80
CA ASN A 144 -12.80 24.86 11.04
C ASN A 144 -11.91 24.97 12.29
N GLY A 145 -10.70 25.53 12.18
CA GLY A 145 -9.74 25.62 13.28
C GLY A 145 -9.25 24.26 13.80
N ARG A 146 -9.23 23.22 12.96
CA ARG A 146 -8.86 21.83 13.35
C ARG A 146 -7.52 21.37 12.80
N GLY A 147 -6.82 22.21 12.05
CA GLY A 147 -5.55 21.87 11.41
C GLY A 147 -4.48 21.45 12.40
N ALA A 148 -4.41 22.13 13.56
CA ALA A 148 -3.41 21.85 14.59
C ALA A 148 -3.54 20.46 15.25
N SER A 149 -4.73 19.84 15.20
CA SER A 149 -4.98 18.50 15.75
C SER A 149 -5.17 17.43 14.67
N THR A 150 -5.10 17.83 13.40
CA THR A 150 -5.22 16.92 12.27
C THR A 150 -3.83 16.42 11.90
N ASN A 151 -3.64 15.10 11.90
CA ASN A 151 -2.38 14.50 11.47
C ASN A 151 -2.19 14.68 9.96
N ASP A 152 -2.90 13.88 9.18
CA ASP A 152 -2.78 13.78 7.71
C ASP A 152 -4.15 13.83 7.00
N GLY A 153 -5.25 13.98 7.76
CA GLY A 153 -6.60 13.92 7.22
C GLY A 153 -6.97 12.57 6.60
N GLY A 154 -6.19 11.52 6.86
CA GLY A 154 -6.30 10.19 6.27
C GLY A 154 -5.69 10.06 4.86
N LEU A 155 -4.97 11.07 4.38
CA LEU A 155 -4.24 11.04 3.11
C LEU A 155 -2.80 10.61 3.36
N ASP A 156 -2.32 9.55 2.70
CA ASP A 156 -0.94 9.09 2.87
C ASP A 156 -0.10 9.39 1.62
N THR A 157 -0.69 9.34 0.44
CA THR A 157 0.00 9.68 -0.82
C THR A 157 -0.97 10.21 -1.87
N ALA A 158 -0.44 10.98 -2.81
CA ALA A 158 -1.16 11.42 -3.99
C ALA A 158 -0.37 11.13 -5.26
N ALA A 159 -1.07 10.88 -6.36
CA ALA A 159 -0.49 10.75 -7.70
C ALA A 159 -1.36 11.47 -8.72
N TRP A 160 -0.78 12.07 -9.74
CA TRP A 160 -1.52 12.79 -10.78
C TRP A 160 -0.84 12.70 -12.13
N LYS A 161 -1.64 12.79 -13.19
CA LYS A 161 -1.17 12.73 -14.57
C LYS A 161 -1.25 14.12 -15.21
N PRO A 162 -0.18 14.93 -15.20
CA PRO A 162 -0.22 16.26 -15.78
C PRO A 162 -0.41 16.22 -17.29
N PHE A 163 -1.13 17.21 -17.82
CA PHE A 163 -1.09 17.52 -19.25
C PHE A 163 0.23 18.22 -19.61
N ALA A 164 0.62 18.12 -20.88
CA ALA A 164 1.85 18.74 -21.37
C ALA A 164 1.85 20.27 -21.22
N ASP A 165 0.68 20.91 -21.33
CA ASP A 165 0.48 22.35 -21.15
C ASP A 165 0.37 22.79 -19.68
N ARG A 166 0.42 21.84 -18.74
CA ARG A 166 0.28 22.04 -17.29
C ARG A 166 -1.04 22.70 -16.87
N GLN A 167 -2.05 22.68 -17.72
CA GLN A 167 -3.36 23.25 -17.39
C GLN A 167 -4.07 22.41 -16.30
N PRO A 168 -4.91 23.06 -15.46
CA PRO A 168 -5.76 22.37 -14.49
C PRO A 168 -6.77 21.40 -15.12
N GLY A 169 -7.37 20.53 -14.29
CA GLY A 169 -8.40 19.58 -14.74
C GLY A 169 -7.85 18.19 -15.11
N LYS A 170 -6.70 17.84 -14.54
CA LYS A 170 -6.06 16.53 -14.70
C LYS A 170 -6.59 15.48 -13.73
N LEU A 171 -6.29 14.22 -14.02
CA LEU A 171 -6.56 13.12 -13.10
C LEU A 171 -5.65 13.24 -11.86
N ILE A 172 -6.28 13.20 -10.68
CA ILE A 172 -5.61 13.20 -9.37
C ILE A 172 -6.15 12.03 -8.56
N LEU A 173 -5.26 11.24 -7.98
CA LEU A 173 -5.57 10.18 -7.02
C LEU A 173 -5.11 10.61 -5.64
N PHE A 174 -6.00 10.50 -4.66
CA PHE A 174 -5.68 10.61 -3.24
C PHE A 174 -5.81 9.23 -2.62
N ALA A 175 -4.73 8.74 -2.01
CA ALA A 175 -4.68 7.39 -1.48
C ALA A 175 -4.35 7.34 0.01
N GLN A 176 -5.00 6.41 0.69
CA GLN A 176 -4.58 5.92 1.98
C GLN A 176 -3.74 4.65 1.79
N CYS A 177 -2.90 4.32 2.74
CA CYS A 177 -2.05 3.14 2.75
C CYS A 177 -2.19 2.45 4.11
N LYS A 178 -2.43 1.14 4.13
CA LYS A 178 -2.48 0.37 5.39
C LYS A 178 -1.77 -0.97 5.30
N THR A 179 -0.90 -1.19 6.27
CA THR A 179 -0.40 -2.51 6.65
C THR A 179 -1.35 -3.17 7.65
N GLY A 180 -1.17 -4.46 7.93
CA GLY A 180 -2.06 -5.21 8.82
C GLY A 180 -3.45 -5.48 8.24
N THR A 181 -4.40 -5.86 9.09
CA THR A 181 -5.78 -6.24 8.71
C THR A 181 -6.86 -5.24 9.16
N SER A 182 -6.47 -4.20 9.92
CA SER A 182 -7.38 -3.18 10.45
C SER A 182 -7.91 -2.20 9.40
N TRP A 183 -7.35 -2.21 8.19
CA TRP A 183 -7.75 -1.34 7.07
C TRP A 183 -9.23 -1.47 6.71
N ARG A 184 -9.84 -2.64 6.98
CA ARG A 184 -11.25 -2.96 6.67
C ARG A 184 -12.24 -1.97 7.28
N THR A 185 -11.97 -1.46 8.48
CA THR A 185 -12.83 -0.47 9.15
C THR A 185 -12.50 0.96 8.74
N ASP A 186 -11.31 1.18 8.18
CA ASP A 186 -10.79 2.50 7.83
C ASP A 186 -11.00 2.86 6.34
N ALA A 187 -11.51 1.93 5.53
CA ALA A 187 -11.60 2.09 4.07
C ALA A 187 -12.38 3.30 3.57
N THR A 188 -13.33 3.79 4.37
CA THR A 188 -14.15 4.96 4.03
C THR A 188 -13.66 6.26 4.68
N ARG A 189 -12.54 6.22 5.41
CA ARG A 189 -12.01 7.34 6.21
C ARG A 189 -11.49 8.47 5.33
N LEU A 190 -10.70 8.14 4.31
CA LEU A 190 -10.27 9.13 3.33
C LEU A 190 -11.49 9.51 2.47
N ARG A 191 -11.82 10.79 2.42
CA ARG A 191 -12.88 11.34 1.57
C ARG A 191 -12.30 12.53 0.81
N PRO A 192 -11.81 12.35 -0.42
CA PRO A 192 -11.06 13.38 -1.13
C PRO A 192 -11.81 14.71 -1.25
N GLU A 193 -13.11 14.69 -1.50
CA GLU A 193 -13.95 15.89 -1.57
C GLU A 193 -13.96 16.63 -0.24
N THR A 194 -14.18 15.90 0.85
CA THR A 194 -14.16 16.46 2.21
C THR A 194 -12.77 16.98 2.59
N PHE A 195 -11.70 16.30 2.16
CA PHE A 195 -10.33 16.74 2.39
C PHE A 195 -10.07 18.08 1.69
N VAL A 196 -10.37 18.15 0.39
CA VAL A 196 -10.23 19.38 -0.41
C VAL A 196 -11.08 20.51 0.17
N ASP A 197 -12.37 20.27 0.42
CA ASP A 197 -13.29 21.30 0.91
C ASP A 197 -12.90 21.82 2.30
N ARG A 198 -12.16 21.06 3.10
CA ARG A 198 -11.67 21.51 4.41
C ARG A 198 -10.36 22.26 4.32
N TRP A 199 -9.44 21.80 3.49
CA TRP A 199 -8.03 22.14 3.62
C TRP A 199 -7.46 22.95 2.45
N PHE A 200 -8.13 22.98 1.29
CA PHE A 200 -7.65 23.70 0.10
C PHE A 200 -8.32 25.06 0.00
N ILE A 201 -7.57 26.12 -0.33
CA ILE A 201 -8.17 27.44 -0.60
C ILE A 201 -9.15 27.33 -1.76
N ASP A 202 -8.71 26.75 -2.88
CA ASP A 202 -9.51 26.51 -4.07
C ASP A 202 -9.59 25.01 -4.36
N PRO A 203 -10.76 24.44 -4.66
CA PRO A 203 -10.81 23.04 -5.08
C PRO A 203 -10.16 22.85 -6.46
N PRO A 204 -9.46 21.72 -6.73
CA PRO A 204 -9.04 21.36 -8.08
C PRO A 204 -10.25 21.28 -9.02
N LEU A 205 -10.05 21.59 -10.31
CA LEU A 205 -11.15 21.64 -11.28
C LEU A 205 -11.82 20.28 -11.45
N LEU A 206 -11.03 19.21 -11.42
CA LEU A 206 -11.51 17.83 -11.33
C LEU A 206 -11.25 17.29 -9.93
N ARG A 207 -12.28 16.76 -9.27
CA ARG A 207 -12.15 16.24 -7.90
C ARG A 207 -11.24 15.01 -7.88
N PRO A 208 -10.34 14.89 -6.88
CA PRO A 208 -9.48 13.71 -6.79
C PRO A 208 -10.29 12.43 -6.57
N ILE A 209 -9.86 11.34 -7.21
CA ILE A 209 -10.45 10.01 -7.04
C ILE A 209 -9.81 9.36 -5.82
N ARG A 210 -10.63 8.70 -5.00
CA ARG A 210 -10.15 7.91 -3.86
C ARG A 210 -9.46 6.62 -4.33
N ALA A 211 -8.27 6.38 -3.81
CA ALA A 211 -7.54 5.13 -3.94
C ALA A 211 -7.18 4.57 -2.55
N TYR A 212 -6.88 3.28 -2.49
CA TYR A 212 -6.46 2.64 -1.24
C TYR A 212 -5.46 1.52 -1.51
N CYS A 213 -4.27 1.61 -0.90
CA CYS A 213 -3.26 0.56 -0.95
C CYS A 213 -3.28 -0.24 0.36
N VAL A 214 -3.43 -1.57 0.26
CA VAL A 214 -3.46 -2.45 1.44
C VAL A 214 -2.50 -3.61 1.26
N ALA A 215 -1.74 -3.93 2.32
CA ALA A 215 -0.78 -5.04 2.28
C ALA A 215 -1.44 -6.43 2.19
N GLU A 216 -2.72 -6.50 2.58
CA GLU A 216 -3.50 -7.72 2.57
C GLU A 216 -4.03 -8.07 1.17
N ALA A 217 -4.15 -9.35 0.85
CA ALA A 217 -4.87 -9.82 -0.33
C ALA A 217 -6.36 -9.90 0.01
N VAL A 218 -7.23 -9.30 -0.82
CA VAL A 218 -8.65 -9.22 -0.51
C VAL A 218 -9.36 -10.48 -1.02
N PRO A 219 -10.14 -11.19 -0.17
CA PRO A 219 -10.92 -12.34 -0.62
C PRO A 219 -11.92 -11.98 -1.72
N GLN A 220 -12.06 -12.86 -2.72
CA GLN A 220 -12.90 -12.62 -3.89
C GLN A 220 -14.38 -12.37 -3.54
N ASN A 221 -14.90 -13.04 -2.52
CA ASN A 221 -16.27 -12.88 -2.04
C ASN A 221 -16.52 -11.51 -1.36
N GLU A 222 -15.47 -10.82 -0.91
CA GLU A 222 -15.56 -9.47 -0.34
C GLU A 222 -15.24 -8.37 -1.36
N TRP A 223 -14.63 -8.73 -2.50
CA TRP A 223 -14.01 -7.79 -3.45
C TRP A 223 -14.90 -6.60 -3.80
N ASN A 224 -16.13 -6.85 -4.24
CA ASN A 224 -17.05 -5.80 -4.68
C ASN A 224 -17.39 -4.81 -3.55
N LEU A 225 -17.62 -5.32 -2.34
CA LEU A 225 -17.90 -4.48 -1.18
C LEU A 225 -16.69 -3.62 -0.84
N ARG A 226 -15.49 -4.23 -0.81
CA ARG A 226 -14.25 -3.52 -0.48
C ARG A 226 -13.91 -2.44 -1.49
N VAL A 227 -14.14 -2.68 -2.78
CA VAL A 227 -13.94 -1.68 -3.84
C VAL A 227 -14.94 -0.52 -3.69
N GLN A 228 -16.19 -0.77 -3.32
CA GLN A 228 -17.17 0.31 -3.09
C GLN A 228 -16.75 1.23 -1.93
N ASP A 229 -16.22 0.65 -0.85
CA ASP A 229 -15.73 1.41 0.30
C ASP A 229 -14.43 2.16 -0.04
N ALA A 230 -13.45 1.45 -0.61
CA ALA A 230 -12.10 1.94 -0.84
C ALA A 230 -11.97 2.86 -2.06
N GLY A 231 -12.84 2.75 -3.06
CA GLY A 231 -12.62 3.32 -4.39
C GLY A 231 -11.63 2.47 -5.19
N LEU A 232 -10.60 3.10 -5.75
CA LEU A 232 -9.57 2.39 -6.51
C LEU A 232 -8.66 1.57 -5.56
N LEU A 233 -8.99 0.29 -5.39
CA LEU A 233 -8.34 -0.62 -4.45
C LEU A 233 -7.13 -1.33 -5.05
N PHE A 234 -6.01 -1.24 -4.34
CA PHE A 234 -4.76 -1.96 -4.61
C PHE A 234 -4.48 -2.89 -3.43
N ASP A 235 -4.88 -4.15 -3.58
CA ASP A 235 -4.54 -5.20 -2.63
C ASP A 235 -3.14 -5.75 -2.91
N ARG A 236 -2.69 -6.71 -2.07
CA ARG A 236 -1.37 -7.34 -2.23
C ARG A 236 -1.07 -7.78 -3.66
N CYS A 237 -2.02 -8.46 -4.30
CA CYS A 237 -1.85 -9.04 -5.63
C CYS A 237 -1.65 -7.93 -6.68
N ARG A 238 -2.46 -6.87 -6.63
CA ARG A 238 -2.31 -5.72 -7.53
C ARG A 238 -1.00 -4.98 -7.30
N ILE A 239 -0.63 -4.75 -6.04
CA ILE A 239 0.63 -4.09 -5.68
C ILE A 239 1.83 -4.86 -6.24
N VAL A 240 1.89 -6.18 -6.02
CA VAL A 240 2.94 -7.06 -6.55
C VAL A 240 2.96 -7.06 -8.07
N SER A 241 1.79 -7.05 -8.73
CA SER A 241 1.74 -7.01 -10.19
C SER A 241 2.35 -5.72 -10.78
N LEU A 242 2.29 -4.62 -10.01
CA LEU A 242 2.73 -3.28 -10.40
C LEU A 242 4.12 -2.89 -9.86
N SER A 243 4.80 -3.79 -9.14
CA SER A 243 6.05 -3.46 -8.44
C SER A 243 7.33 -3.59 -9.27
N SER A 244 7.22 -3.94 -10.56
CA SER A 244 8.39 -4.14 -11.43
C SER A 244 9.24 -2.88 -11.66
N SER A 245 8.65 -1.70 -11.50
CA SER A 245 9.31 -0.40 -11.70
C SER A 245 9.66 0.31 -10.39
N VAL A 246 9.57 -0.40 -9.25
CA VAL A 246 9.98 0.15 -7.95
C VAL A 246 11.50 0.39 -7.97
N PRO A 247 11.98 1.56 -7.49
CA PRO A 247 13.40 1.86 -7.47
C PRO A 247 14.22 0.84 -6.68
N GLU A 248 15.41 0.51 -7.18
CA GLU A 248 16.32 -0.46 -6.57
C GLU A 248 16.63 -0.13 -5.10
N SER A 249 16.88 1.14 -4.78
CA SER A 249 17.13 1.58 -3.40
C SER A 249 15.96 1.32 -2.45
N LEU A 250 14.72 1.42 -2.94
CA LEU A 250 13.54 1.10 -2.14
C LEU A 250 13.35 -0.42 -2.02
N LEU A 251 13.68 -1.19 -3.07
CA LEU A 251 13.68 -2.65 -3.00
C LEU A 251 14.72 -3.17 -2.00
N GLU A 252 15.92 -2.58 -1.97
CA GLU A 252 16.95 -2.89 -0.97
C GLU A 252 16.44 -2.61 0.46
N GLU A 253 15.81 -1.46 0.68
CA GLU A 253 15.22 -1.12 1.97
C GLU A 253 14.13 -2.12 2.39
N ILE A 254 13.22 -2.46 1.47
CA ILE A 254 12.17 -3.46 1.66
C ILE A 254 12.78 -4.83 2.00
N HIS A 255 13.81 -5.24 1.27
CA HIS A 255 14.49 -6.51 1.48
C HIS A 255 15.17 -6.55 2.87
N LEU A 256 15.89 -5.50 3.25
CA LEU A 256 16.55 -5.39 4.56
C LEU A 256 15.55 -5.45 5.72
N TRP A 257 14.43 -4.72 5.61
CA TRP A 257 13.36 -4.80 6.61
C TRP A 257 12.78 -6.22 6.68
N THR A 258 12.51 -6.83 5.52
CA THR A 258 11.90 -8.15 5.40
C THR A 258 12.79 -9.22 6.04
N GLU A 259 14.09 -9.24 5.77
CA GLU A 259 15.00 -10.22 6.36
C GLU A 259 15.15 -10.03 7.87
N ALA A 260 15.18 -8.79 8.36
CA ALA A 260 15.21 -8.53 9.79
C ALA A 260 13.92 -8.95 10.49
N ALA A 261 12.76 -8.68 9.88
CA ALA A 261 11.45 -9.10 10.36
C ALA A 261 11.30 -10.63 10.34
N ARG A 262 11.79 -11.28 9.29
CA ARG A 262 11.82 -12.74 9.15
C ARG A 262 12.62 -13.40 10.27
N LYS A 263 13.84 -12.93 10.54
CA LYS A 263 14.68 -13.42 11.66
C LYS A 263 13.98 -13.27 13.01
N PHE A 264 13.28 -12.15 13.21
CA PHE A 264 12.48 -11.93 14.41
C PHE A 264 11.38 -13.00 14.55
N VAL A 265 10.60 -13.25 13.49
CA VAL A 265 9.52 -14.26 13.50
C VAL A 265 10.07 -15.65 13.86
N PHE A 266 11.15 -16.10 13.21
CA PHE A 266 11.78 -17.39 13.53
C PHE A 266 12.24 -17.46 14.98
N SER A 267 12.89 -16.39 15.48
CA SER A 267 13.36 -16.37 16.88
C SER A 267 12.22 -16.43 17.91
N GLU A 268 11.04 -15.89 17.58
CA GLU A 268 9.87 -15.91 18.46
C GLU A 268 9.13 -17.24 18.41
N ALA A 269 9.12 -17.91 17.27
CA ALA A 269 8.58 -19.25 17.13
C ALA A 269 9.43 -20.28 17.89
N GLU A 270 10.75 -20.24 17.71
CA GLU A 270 11.69 -21.11 18.44
C GLU A 270 11.49 -21.00 19.96
N LYS A 271 11.36 -19.80 20.51
CA LYS A 271 11.13 -19.60 21.96
C LYS A 271 9.85 -20.24 22.47
N LYS A 272 8.84 -20.42 21.62
CA LYS A 272 7.54 -21.00 22.00
C LYS A 272 7.52 -22.51 21.92
N ASP A 273 8.28 -23.11 21.01
CA ASP A 273 8.40 -24.57 20.91
C ASP A 273 9.13 -25.21 22.13
N TRP A 274 9.79 -24.42 22.99
CA TRP A 274 10.44 -24.89 24.23
C TRP A 274 9.58 -24.73 25.50
N LEU A 275 8.38 -24.15 25.42
CA LEU A 275 7.46 -23.93 26.55
C LEU A 275 6.30 -24.93 26.52
#